data_AF-A0A9D8ELM2-F1
#
_entry.id   AF-A0A9D8ELM2-F1
#
_cell.length_a   1.000
_cell.length_b   1.000
_cell.length_c   1.000
_cell.angle_alpha   90.00
_cell.angle_beta   90.00
_cell.angle_gamma   90.00
#
_symmetry.space_group_name_H-M   'P 1'
#
loop_
_entity.id
_entity.type
_entity.pdbx_description
1 polymer ?
#
loop_
_entity_poly.entity_id
_entity_poly.type
_entity_poly.pdbx_seq_one_letter_code
_entity_poly.pdbx_strand_id
1 'polypeptide(L)'
;MKKTFRETAEKNIRKSGENKINLILITVFVLAMVIFWIFTGVFAGCKTGTAAAQEVAEYPESLTAEASEIQDASSSTEKETAPATSVTAEKQEETTQEKESATETAEQVPDDITNLIKEADGYYSNGEYGLAKNTYRKAELAINDSDLSEQVKTELINSFYSKYKKSREIIETARTHYANAMQLEYETRYEEAMTELEAALAIYPKYEEAVEAYENLKTLMGLE
;
A
#
# COMPACT_ATOMS: atom_id res chain seq x y z
N MET A 1 18.23 -5.55 62.47
CA MET A 1 16.84 -5.42 61.97
C MET A 1 16.69 -4.79 60.57
N LYS A 2 17.77 -4.53 59.79
CA LYS A 2 17.65 -3.96 58.43
C LYS A 2 17.72 -4.98 57.28
N LYS A 3 18.03 -6.25 57.54
CA LYS A 3 18.18 -7.28 56.49
C LYS A 3 16.86 -7.90 56.01
N THR A 4 15.82 -7.95 56.85
CA THR A 4 14.55 -8.62 56.52
C THR A 4 13.64 -7.80 55.59
N PHE A 5 13.80 -6.47 55.54
CA PHE A 5 12.95 -5.62 54.69
C PHE A 5 13.33 -5.66 53.19
N ARG A 6 14.60 -5.94 52.85
CA ARG A 6 15.02 -6.05 51.43
C ARG A 6 14.54 -7.35 50.77
N GLU A 7 14.51 -8.45 51.50
CA GLU A 7 14.12 -9.75 50.95
C GLU A 7 12.62 -9.83 50.58
N THR A 8 11.77 -9.06 51.26
CA THR A 8 10.32 -9.06 50.95
C THR A 8 9.98 -8.20 49.73
N ALA A 9 10.78 -7.17 49.41
CA ALA A 9 10.53 -6.28 48.28
C ALA A 9 10.82 -6.95 46.92
N GLU A 10 11.86 -7.78 46.83
CA GLU A 10 12.24 -8.43 45.56
C GLU A 10 11.28 -9.54 45.14
N LYS A 11 10.61 -10.21 46.09
CA LYS A 11 9.67 -11.29 45.80
C LYS A 11 8.36 -10.80 45.17
N ASN A 12 7.94 -9.56 45.45
CA ASN A 12 6.71 -8.99 44.88
C ASN A 12 6.89 -8.49 43.43
N ILE A 13 8.11 -8.11 43.02
CA ILE A 13 8.35 -7.60 41.67
C ILE A 13 8.32 -8.75 40.64
N ARG A 14 8.84 -9.94 40.99
CA ARG A 14 8.80 -11.11 40.08
C ARG A 14 7.38 -11.60 39.79
N LYS A 15 6.49 -11.59 40.78
CA LYS A 15 5.10 -12.08 40.62
C LYS A 15 4.24 -11.18 39.73
N SER A 16 4.59 -9.90 39.59
CA SER A 16 3.87 -8.97 38.71
C SER A 16 4.24 -9.12 37.23
N GLY A 17 5.37 -9.74 36.89
CA GLY A 17 5.81 -9.92 35.50
C GLY A 17 5.10 -11.09 34.80
N GLU A 18 4.90 -12.21 35.50
CA GLU A 18 4.29 -13.42 34.94
C GLU A 18 2.82 -13.23 34.55
N ASN A 19 2.07 -12.42 35.30
CA ASN A 19 0.66 -12.14 35.00
C ASN A 19 0.48 -11.29 33.73
N LYS A 20 1.44 -10.43 33.39
CA LYS A 20 1.36 -9.55 32.20
C LYS A 20 1.61 -10.33 30.91
N ILE A 21 2.50 -11.31 30.95
CA ILE A 21 2.80 -12.17 29.80
C ILE A 21 1.59 -13.03 29.44
N ASN A 22 0.91 -13.61 30.44
CA ASN A 22 -0.31 -14.40 30.23
C ASN A 22 -1.46 -13.56 29.65
N LEU A 23 -1.59 -12.29 30.07
CA LEU A 23 -2.62 -11.39 29.54
C LEU A 23 -2.41 -11.07 28.06
N ILE A 24 -1.17 -10.77 27.65
CA ILE A 24 -0.82 -10.46 26.26
C ILE A 24 -1.09 -11.68 25.36
N LEU A 25 -0.70 -12.88 25.81
CA LEU A 25 -0.89 -14.13 25.05
C LEU A 25 -2.37 -14.47 24.84
N ILE A 26 -3.22 -14.24 25.85
CA ILE A 26 -4.68 -14.42 25.73
C ILE A 26 -5.27 -13.41 24.74
N THR A 27 -4.85 -12.14 24.79
CA THR A 27 -5.38 -11.12 23.86
C THR A 27 -5.03 -11.40 22.40
N VAL A 28 -3.81 -11.89 22.12
CA VAL A 28 -3.39 -12.26 20.76
C VAL A 28 -4.18 -13.49 20.25
N PHE A 29 -4.43 -14.46 21.12
CA PHE A 29 -5.17 -15.68 20.75
C PHE A 29 -6.65 -15.38 20.42
N VAL A 30 -7.29 -14.51 21.19
CA VAL A 30 -8.68 -14.09 20.92
C VAL A 30 -8.78 -13.31 19.60
N LEU A 31 -7.84 -12.41 19.33
CA LEU A 31 -7.80 -11.64 18.08
C LEU A 31 -7.63 -12.56 16.85
N ALA A 32 -6.74 -13.55 16.94
CA ALA A 32 -6.51 -14.52 15.86
C ALA A 32 -7.75 -15.38 15.57
N MET A 33 -8.52 -15.77 16.59
CA MET A 33 -9.78 -16.48 16.38
C MET A 33 -10.83 -15.62 15.68
N VAL A 34 -10.97 -14.34 16.02
CA VAL A 34 -11.94 -13.45 15.35
C VAL A 34 -11.63 -13.31 13.86
N ILE A 35 -10.35 -13.20 13.49
CA ILE A 35 -9.93 -13.11 12.08
C ILE A 35 -10.24 -14.41 11.32
N PHE A 36 -10.09 -15.58 11.95
CA PHE A 36 -10.36 -16.87 11.32
C PHE A 36 -11.85 -17.10 10.99
N TRP A 37 -12.78 -16.52 11.78
CA TRP A 37 -14.22 -16.61 11.50
C TRP A 37 -14.67 -15.74 10.32
N ILE A 38 -13.96 -14.65 10.01
CA ILE A 38 -14.29 -13.78 8.87
C ILE A 38 -13.95 -14.46 7.54
N PHE A 39 -12.93 -15.34 7.51
CA PHE A 39 -12.45 -15.96 6.27
C PHE A 39 -13.17 -17.24 5.84
N THR A 40 -14.00 -17.87 6.69
CA THR A 40 -14.66 -19.15 6.35
C THR A 40 -16.07 -19.00 5.77
N GLY A 41 -16.54 -17.76 5.55
CA GLY A 41 -17.94 -17.47 5.18
C GLY A 41 -18.27 -17.33 3.68
N VAL A 42 -17.32 -17.43 2.74
CA VAL A 42 -17.60 -17.12 1.31
C VAL A 42 -17.18 -18.26 0.38
N PHE A 43 -17.83 -19.43 0.49
CA PHE A 43 -17.90 -20.41 -0.61
C PHE A 43 -19.18 -21.24 -0.48
N ALA A 44 -20.33 -20.61 -0.73
CA ALA A 44 -21.58 -21.32 -0.94
C ALA A 44 -22.37 -20.68 -2.10
N GLY A 45 -22.15 -21.24 -3.29
CA GLY A 45 -23.21 -21.49 -4.27
C GLY A 45 -23.72 -20.33 -5.11
N CYS A 46 -23.38 -20.36 -6.40
CA CYS A 46 -24.40 -20.13 -7.43
C CYS A 46 -24.11 -21.02 -8.66
N LYS A 47 -24.96 -22.02 -8.85
CA LYS A 47 -25.01 -22.90 -10.02
C LYS A 47 -26.28 -22.57 -10.81
N THR A 48 -26.14 -22.55 -12.13
CA THR A 48 -27.13 -22.71 -13.22
C THR A 48 -28.12 -21.58 -13.54
N GLY A 49 -28.17 -21.23 -14.82
CA GLY A 49 -29.29 -20.52 -15.45
C GLY A 49 -29.08 -20.15 -16.92
N THR A 50 -29.37 -21.08 -17.82
CA THR A 50 -29.43 -20.94 -19.29
C THR A 50 -30.70 -20.23 -19.76
N ALA A 51 -30.61 -19.25 -20.68
CA ALA A 51 -31.62 -18.84 -21.67
C ALA A 51 -30.97 -17.82 -22.63
N ALA A 52 -30.80 -18.05 -23.94
CA ALA A 52 -31.76 -18.08 -25.05
C ALA A 52 -32.26 -16.69 -25.53
N ALA A 53 -31.61 -16.21 -26.60
CA ALA A 53 -32.11 -15.60 -27.85
C ALA A 53 -33.01 -14.35 -27.93
N GLN A 54 -32.69 -13.54 -28.96
CA GLN A 54 -33.44 -12.47 -29.66
C GLN A 54 -33.63 -11.14 -28.88
N GLU A 55 -33.54 -9.95 -29.48
CA GLU A 55 -33.97 -9.52 -30.82
C GLU A 55 -33.21 -8.25 -31.25
N VAL A 56 -33.13 -8.08 -32.57
CA VAL A 56 -32.47 -7.00 -33.31
C VAL A 56 -33.27 -5.71 -33.20
N ALA A 57 -32.62 -4.59 -32.87
CA ALA A 57 -33.17 -3.25 -33.10
C ALA A 57 -32.16 -2.42 -33.91
N GLU A 58 -32.62 -2.05 -35.11
CA GLU A 58 -31.98 -1.14 -36.05
C GLU A 58 -31.68 0.22 -35.40
N TYR A 59 -30.48 0.74 -35.62
CA TYR A 59 -30.18 2.16 -35.51
C TYR A 59 -29.82 2.70 -36.90
N PRO A 60 -30.40 3.82 -37.34
CA PRO A 60 -30.05 4.43 -38.62
C PRO A 60 -28.71 5.17 -38.54
N GLU A 61 -27.93 4.99 -39.61
CA GLU A 61 -26.76 5.78 -39.99
C GLU A 61 -27.06 7.29 -40.01
N SER A 62 -26.12 8.09 -39.51
CA SER A 62 -25.62 9.26 -40.25
C SER A 62 -24.42 9.94 -39.56
N LEU A 63 -23.26 9.87 -40.25
CA LEU A 63 -22.27 10.93 -40.53
C LEU A 63 -21.67 11.72 -39.33
N THR A 64 -20.37 11.97 -39.15
CA THR A 64 -19.13 11.89 -39.97
C THR A 64 -17.93 12.29 -39.09
N ALA A 65 -16.75 11.72 -39.37
CA ALA A 65 -15.37 12.19 -39.12
C ALA A 65 -14.97 12.42 -37.63
N GLU A 66 -13.82 11.96 -37.11
CA GLU A 66 -12.49 11.82 -37.71
C GLU A 66 -11.74 10.74 -36.88
N ALA A 67 -11.21 9.72 -37.55
CA ALA A 67 -10.51 8.60 -36.93
C ALA A 67 -9.00 8.79 -37.11
N SER A 68 -8.24 8.82 -36.00
CA SER A 68 -6.81 8.49 -36.00
C SER A 68 -6.61 7.10 -35.38
N GLU A 69 -6.46 6.11 -36.27
CA GLU A 69 -5.37 5.15 -36.28
C GLU A 69 -4.77 4.71 -34.93
N ILE A 70 -5.17 3.53 -34.44
CA ILE A 70 -4.22 2.49 -33.97
C ILE A 70 -4.74 1.13 -34.44
N GLN A 71 -3.95 0.51 -35.31
CA GLN A 71 -4.10 -0.86 -35.83
C GLN A 71 -3.69 -1.90 -34.78
N ASP A 72 -4.43 -3.01 -34.81
CA ASP A 72 -3.99 -4.41 -34.76
C ASP A 72 -2.88 -4.84 -33.80
N ALA A 73 -3.21 -5.80 -32.93
CA ALA A 73 -2.78 -7.19 -33.14
C ALA A 73 -3.38 -8.13 -32.08
N SER A 74 -4.51 -8.74 -32.45
CA SER A 74 -4.96 -10.01 -31.91
C SER A 74 -4.22 -11.13 -32.66
N SER A 75 -3.58 -12.06 -31.95
CA SER A 75 -3.18 -13.35 -32.51
C SER A 75 -3.05 -14.40 -31.42
N SER A 76 -3.55 -15.58 -31.76
CA SER A 76 -3.91 -16.70 -30.91
C SER A 76 -2.94 -17.89 -31.05
N THR A 77 -2.93 -18.77 -30.05
CA THR A 77 -2.68 -20.25 -30.15
C THR A 77 -1.18 -20.61 -30.34
N GLU A 78 -0.54 -21.58 -29.65
CA GLU A 78 -0.87 -23.00 -29.43
C GLU A 78 0.14 -23.65 -28.44
N LYS A 79 -0.36 -24.43 -27.46
CA LYS A 79 0.04 -25.81 -27.07
C LYS A 79 1.53 -26.17 -26.79
N GLU A 80 1.79 -26.86 -25.65
CA GLU A 80 2.33 -28.24 -25.57
C GLU A 80 2.90 -28.64 -24.16
N THR A 81 2.36 -29.77 -23.66
CA THR A 81 2.90 -30.89 -22.84
C THR A 81 3.86 -30.73 -21.63
N ALA A 82 3.52 -31.50 -20.57
CA ALA A 82 4.15 -31.81 -19.27
C ALA A 82 5.58 -32.46 -19.34
N PRO A 83 6.23 -33.03 -18.28
CA PRO A 83 5.86 -33.25 -16.86
C PRO A 83 6.98 -33.09 -15.76
N ALA A 84 6.56 -33.20 -14.49
CA ALA A 84 7.17 -33.92 -13.34
C ALA A 84 8.68 -33.92 -12.98
N THR A 85 8.96 -33.52 -11.72
CA THR A 85 9.82 -34.19 -10.69
C THR A 85 11.34 -34.31 -10.89
N SER A 86 12.14 -33.72 -9.97
CA SER A 86 12.95 -34.45 -8.96
C SER A 86 14.08 -33.60 -8.34
N VAL A 87 14.37 -33.98 -7.10
CA VAL A 87 15.42 -33.53 -6.15
C VAL A 87 16.83 -33.82 -6.66
N THR A 88 17.84 -33.02 -6.29
CA THR A 88 19.20 -33.49 -5.87
C THR A 88 20.02 -32.33 -5.27
N ALA A 89 20.77 -32.65 -4.21
CA ALA A 89 21.61 -31.82 -3.36
C ALA A 89 23.09 -31.77 -3.82
N GLU A 90 23.90 -31.04 -3.04
CA GLU A 90 25.37 -30.86 -3.09
C GLU A 90 25.86 -29.87 -4.18
N LYS A 91 26.79 -28.95 -3.93
CA LYS A 91 28.04 -29.07 -3.15
C LYS A 91 28.62 -27.66 -2.88
N GLN A 92 29.23 -27.47 -1.71
CA GLN A 92 30.02 -26.28 -1.34
C GLN A 92 31.27 -26.13 -2.21
N GLU A 93 31.58 -24.90 -2.61
CA GLU A 93 32.96 -24.47 -2.87
C GLU A 93 33.18 -23.09 -2.25
N GLU A 94 34.10 -23.09 -1.29
CA GLU A 94 34.57 -21.97 -0.50
C GLU A 94 35.58 -21.20 -1.35
N THR A 95 35.21 -20.00 -1.82
CA THR A 95 36.13 -19.09 -2.52
C THR A 95 36.37 -17.87 -1.64
N THR A 96 37.57 -17.82 -1.08
CA THR A 96 38.14 -16.66 -0.37
C THR A 96 38.28 -15.49 -1.33
N GLN A 97 37.37 -14.52 -1.24
CA GLN A 97 37.49 -13.24 -1.94
C GLN A 97 38.42 -12.31 -1.16
N GLU A 98 39.52 -11.99 -1.82
CA GLU A 98 40.49 -10.96 -1.47
C GLU A 98 39.77 -9.60 -1.50
N LYS A 99 39.57 -9.03 -0.31
CA LYS A 99 38.89 -7.75 -0.10
C LYS A 99 39.81 -6.62 -0.51
N GLU A 100 39.81 -6.32 -1.81
CA GLU A 100 40.49 -5.16 -2.38
C GLU A 100 39.79 -3.88 -1.89
N SER A 101 40.41 -3.23 -0.90
CA SER A 101 39.95 -1.98 -0.30
C SER A 101 40.23 -0.83 -1.27
N ALA A 102 39.40 -0.72 -2.31
CA ALA A 102 39.38 0.45 -3.18
C ALA A 102 39.03 1.69 -2.36
N THR A 103 39.87 2.72 -2.49
CA THR A 103 39.66 4.03 -1.85
C THR A 103 38.50 4.70 -2.58
N GLU A 104 37.27 4.57 -2.05
CA GLU A 104 36.08 5.26 -2.55
C GLU A 104 36.34 6.77 -2.51
N THR A 105 36.57 7.35 -3.68
CA THR A 105 36.45 8.80 -3.85
C THR A 105 34.97 9.10 -3.72
N ALA A 106 34.58 9.75 -2.63
CA ALA A 106 33.18 10.08 -2.36
C ALA A 106 32.63 10.93 -3.51
N GLU A 107 31.79 10.31 -4.34
CA GLU A 107 31.12 10.97 -5.45
C GLU A 107 30.15 12.02 -4.90
N GLN A 108 30.28 13.26 -5.38
CA GLN A 108 29.47 14.37 -4.87
C GLN A 108 28.08 14.33 -5.49
N VAL A 109 27.05 14.14 -4.66
CA VAL A 109 25.65 14.18 -5.08
C VAL A 109 25.25 15.62 -5.43
N PRO A 110 24.64 15.86 -6.59
CA PRO A 110 24.10 17.17 -6.96
C PRO A 110 23.13 17.76 -5.92
N ASP A 111 23.21 19.09 -5.74
CA ASP A 111 22.41 19.82 -4.74
C ASP A 111 20.89 19.76 -5.04
N ASP A 112 20.51 19.72 -6.31
CA ASP A 112 19.12 19.62 -6.75
C ASP A 112 18.48 18.29 -6.33
N ILE A 113 19.18 17.17 -6.49
CA ILE A 113 18.75 15.84 -5.99
C ILE A 113 18.60 15.89 -4.48
N THR A 114 19.60 16.42 -3.77
CA THR A 114 19.58 16.51 -2.29
C THR A 114 18.39 17.35 -1.80
N ASN A 115 18.12 18.47 -2.47
CA ASN A 115 16.99 19.35 -2.14
C ASN A 115 15.64 18.69 -2.40
N LEU A 116 15.48 17.95 -3.51
CA LEU A 116 14.26 17.20 -3.82
C LEU A 116 13.95 16.14 -2.75
N ILE A 117 14.96 15.37 -2.33
CA ILE A 117 14.79 14.36 -1.28
C ILE A 117 14.40 15.03 0.05
N LYS A 118 15.08 16.12 0.41
CA LYS A 118 14.78 16.88 1.64
C LYS A 118 13.38 17.49 1.62
N GLU A 119 12.94 18.02 0.49
CA GLU A 119 11.60 18.58 0.31
C GLU A 119 10.52 17.48 0.43
N ALA A 120 10.73 16.33 -0.25
CA ALA A 120 9.83 15.19 -0.16
C ALA A 120 9.71 14.65 1.26
N ASP A 121 10.83 14.59 1.99
CA ASP A 121 10.87 14.22 3.41
C ASP A 121 10.07 15.21 4.27
N GLY A 122 10.19 16.51 3.98
CA GLY A 122 9.38 17.54 4.62
C GLY A 122 7.88 17.31 4.43
N TYR A 123 7.44 17.11 3.20
CA TYR A 123 6.03 16.79 2.91
C TYR A 123 5.57 15.51 3.61
N TYR A 124 6.40 14.47 3.61
CA TYR A 124 6.06 13.19 4.26
C TYR A 124 5.86 13.37 5.77
N SER A 125 6.78 14.06 6.44
CA SER A 125 6.68 14.33 7.87
C SER A 125 5.51 15.25 8.24
N ASN A 126 5.10 16.13 7.33
CA ASN A 126 3.92 16.99 7.50
C ASN A 126 2.60 16.27 7.15
N GLY A 127 2.65 14.99 6.78
CA GLY A 127 1.49 14.20 6.38
C GLY A 127 0.92 14.60 5.02
N GLU A 128 1.64 15.37 4.21
CA GLU A 128 1.24 15.79 2.85
C GLU A 128 1.67 14.72 1.83
N TYR A 129 1.10 13.52 1.98
CA TYR A 129 1.55 12.34 1.23
C TYR A 129 1.42 12.51 -0.29
N GLY A 130 0.43 13.27 -0.77
CA GLY A 130 0.28 13.60 -2.19
C GLY A 130 1.48 14.33 -2.77
N LEU A 131 1.95 15.37 -2.06
CA LEU A 131 3.13 16.14 -2.43
C LEU A 131 4.40 15.30 -2.25
N ALA A 132 4.53 14.58 -1.13
CA ALA A 132 5.66 13.70 -0.87
C ALA A 132 5.85 12.67 -2.00
N LYS A 133 4.78 11.96 -2.40
CA LYS A 133 4.81 10.99 -3.51
C LYS A 133 5.30 11.63 -4.81
N ASN A 134 4.75 12.80 -5.16
CA ASN A 134 5.10 13.47 -6.40
C ASN A 134 6.56 13.96 -6.39
N THR A 135 7.05 14.46 -5.25
CA THR A 135 8.42 14.96 -5.11
C THR A 135 9.45 13.82 -5.05
N TYR A 136 9.16 12.70 -4.37
CA TYR A 136 10.01 11.51 -4.45
C TYR A 136 10.14 10.98 -5.88
N ARG A 137 9.05 10.97 -6.65
CA ARG A 137 9.10 10.58 -8.08
C ARG A 137 10.01 11.52 -8.88
N LYS A 138 9.99 12.82 -8.60
CA LYS A 138 10.92 13.79 -9.23
C LYS A 138 12.37 13.51 -8.83
N ALA A 139 12.63 13.18 -7.57
CA ALA A 139 13.97 12.82 -7.09
C ALA A 139 14.48 11.55 -7.80
N GLU A 140 13.65 10.51 -7.91
CA GLU A 140 13.99 9.27 -8.62
C GLU A 140 14.36 9.53 -10.09
N LEU A 141 13.59 10.36 -10.79
CA LEU A 141 13.91 10.76 -12.17
C LEU A 141 15.25 11.52 -12.25
N ALA A 142 15.46 12.51 -11.38
CA ALA A 142 16.70 13.28 -11.35
C ALA A 142 17.94 12.41 -11.05
N ILE A 143 17.80 11.40 -10.19
CA ILE A 143 18.87 10.44 -9.90
C ILE A 143 19.18 9.58 -11.14
N ASN A 144 18.14 9.03 -11.79
CA ASN A 144 18.32 8.18 -12.96
C ASN A 144 18.95 8.92 -14.15
N ASP A 145 18.56 10.19 -14.33
CA ASP A 145 19.07 11.07 -15.40
C ASP A 145 20.47 11.65 -15.12
N SER A 146 21.00 11.47 -13.91
CA SER A 146 22.31 12.00 -13.52
C SER A 146 23.49 11.14 -13.99
N ASP A 147 24.67 11.76 -14.03
CA ASP A 147 25.95 11.10 -14.32
C ASP A 147 26.52 10.30 -13.14
N LEU A 148 25.74 10.13 -12.06
CA LEU A 148 26.16 9.38 -10.86
C LEU A 148 26.47 7.92 -11.19
N SER A 149 27.37 7.30 -10.44
CA SER A 149 27.56 5.86 -10.51
C SER A 149 26.29 5.10 -10.13
N GLU A 150 26.07 3.94 -10.75
CA GLU A 150 24.90 3.09 -10.50
C GLU A 150 24.78 2.66 -9.03
N GLN A 151 25.92 2.51 -8.33
CA GLN A 151 25.95 2.23 -6.89
C GLN A 151 25.33 3.39 -6.09
N VAL A 152 25.76 4.64 -6.36
CA VAL A 152 25.23 5.83 -5.70
C VAL A 152 23.76 6.06 -6.04
N LYS A 153 23.36 5.87 -7.31
CA LYS A 153 21.94 5.94 -7.71
C LYS A 153 21.08 4.97 -6.91
N THR A 154 21.52 3.72 -6.81
CA THR A 154 20.83 2.67 -6.05
C THR A 154 20.72 3.02 -4.57
N GLU A 155 21.80 3.50 -3.96
CA GLU A 155 21.80 3.92 -2.55
C GLU A 155 20.82 5.08 -2.30
N LEU A 156 20.87 6.12 -3.15
CA LEU A 156 19.97 7.26 -3.04
C LEU A 156 18.50 6.86 -3.20
N ILE A 157 18.15 6.05 -4.20
CA ILE A 157 16.78 5.58 -4.39
C ILE A 157 16.32 4.75 -3.17
N ASN A 158 17.15 3.82 -2.71
CA ASN A 158 16.85 3.00 -1.54
C ASN A 158 16.62 3.82 -0.26
N SER A 159 17.30 4.98 -0.13
CA SER A 159 17.17 5.85 1.04
C SER A 159 15.75 6.40 1.24
N PHE A 160 14.96 6.57 0.17
CA PHE A 160 13.60 7.10 0.26
C PHE A 160 12.51 6.17 -0.27
N TYR A 161 12.86 5.06 -0.93
CA TYR A 161 11.90 4.16 -1.57
C TYR A 161 10.77 3.69 -0.64
N SER A 162 11.09 3.38 0.63
CA SER A 162 10.09 2.97 1.62
C SER A 162 9.04 4.06 1.90
N LYS A 163 9.47 5.33 2.04
CA LYS A 163 8.58 6.48 2.27
C LYS A 163 7.75 6.79 1.03
N TYR A 164 8.33 6.67 -0.16
CA TYR A 164 7.61 6.80 -1.42
C TYR A 164 6.49 5.75 -1.55
N LYS A 165 6.83 4.47 -1.35
CA LYS A 165 5.87 3.37 -1.37
C LYS A 165 4.76 3.57 -0.35
N LYS A 166 5.11 3.98 0.88
CA LYS A 166 4.13 4.21 1.95
C LYS A 166 3.19 5.37 1.65
N SER A 167 3.72 6.47 1.10
CA SER A 167 2.90 7.62 0.66
C SER A 167 1.87 7.19 -0.38
N ARG A 168 2.29 6.38 -1.36
CA ARG A 168 1.39 5.83 -2.38
C ARG A 168 0.30 4.95 -1.77
N GLU A 169 0.65 4.02 -0.89
CA GLU A 169 -0.31 3.13 -0.21
C GLU A 169 -1.36 3.92 0.59
N ILE A 170 -0.95 4.97 1.31
CA ILE A 170 -1.86 5.83 2.08
C ILE A 170 -2.87 6.52 1.14
N ILE A 171 -2.38 7.13 0.07
CA ILE A 171 -3.24 7.82 -0.92
C ILE A 171 -4.21 6.84 -1.59
N GLU A 172 -3.73 5.67 -2.01
CA GLU A 172 -4.56 4.68 -2.69
C GLU A 172 -5.66 4.15 -1.77
N THR A 173 -5.32 3.86 -0.51
CA THR A 173 -6.32 3.36 0.46
C THR A 173 -7.37 4.42 0.77
N ALA A 174 -6.96 5.68 1.01
CA ALA A 174 -7.90 6.78 1.24
C ALA A 174 -8.80 7.03 0.02
N ARG A 175 -8.23 6.94 -1.20
CA ARG A 175 -8.98 7.07 -2.45
C ARG A 175 -10.03 5.98 -2.62
N THR A 176 -9.73 4.74 -2.23
CA THR A 176 -10.72 3.64 -2.29
C THR A 176 -11.93 3.94 -1.42
N HIS A 177 -11.72 4.36 -0.17
CA HIS A 177 -12.81 4.76 0.72
C HIS A 177 -13.61 5.94 0.16
N TYR A 178 -12.93 6.97 -0.34
CA TYR A 178 -13.59 8.10 -1.00
C TYR A 178 -14.45 7.66 -2.21
N ALA A 179 -13.92 6.78 -3.08
CA ALA A 179 -14.69 6.28 -4.22
C ALA A 179 -15.94 5.48 -3.79
N ASN A 180 -15.82 4.67 -2.73
CA ASN A 180 -16.97 3.98 -2.15
C ASN A 180 -18.02 4.97 -1.63
N ALA A 181 -17.59 6.02 -0.93
CA ALA A 181 -18.50 7.05 -0.44
C ALA A 181 -19.28 7.74 -1.57
N MET A 182 -18.61 8.08 -2.68
CA MET A 182 -19.26 8.70 -3.84
C MET A 182 -20.32 7.78 -4.46
N GLN A 183 -20.06 6.47 -4.53
CA GLN A 183 -21.04 5.49 -5.00
C GLN A 183 -22.25 5.40 -4.05
N LEU A 184 -22.01 5.38 -2.74
CA LEU A 184 -23.07 5.33 -1.73
C LEU A 184 -23.93 6.61 -1.72
N GLU A 185 -23.31 7.77 -1.92
CA GLU A 185 -24.00 9.04 -2.05
C GLU A 185 -24.94 9.03 -3.27
N TYR A 186 -24.46 8.54 -4.43
CA TYR A 186 -25.28 8.38 -5.63
C TYR A 186 -26.48 7.44 -5.39
N GLU A 187 -26.29 6.41 -4.57
CA GLU A 187 -27.35 5.49 -4.13
C GLU A 187 -28.24 6.06 -3.01
N THR A 188 -28.04 7.32 -2.60
CA THR A 188 -28.75 7.99 -1.50
C THR A 188 -28.56 7.34 -0.11
N ARG A 189 -27.48 6.56 0.05
CA ARG A 189 -27.10 5.87 1.30
C ARG A 189 -26.14 6.73 2.12
N TYR A 190 -26.63 7.91 2.56
CA TYR A 190 -25.78 8.97 3.09
C TYR A 190 -25.02 8.63 4.37
N GLU A 191 -25.62 7.88 5.29
CA GLU A 191 -24.96 7.49 6.56
C GLU A 191 -23.75 6.57 6.31
N GLU A 192 -23.88 5.66 5.35
CA GLU A 192 -22.80 4.76 4.93
C GLU A 192 -21.72 5.53 4.14
N ALA A 193 -22.13 6.46 3.27
CA ALA A 193 -21.21 7.35 2.57
C ALA A 193 -20.37 8.16 3.55
N MET A 194 -20.99 8.71 4.60
CA MET A 194 -20.29 9.45 5.64
C MET A 194 -19.29 8.58 6.41
N THR A 195 -19.64 7.32 6.70
CA THR A 195 -18.74 6.35 7.34
C THR A 195 -17.50 6.08 6.49
N GLU A 196 -17.66 5.92 5.17
CA GLU A 196 -16.53 5.73 4.25
C GLU A 196 -15.66 6.98 4.14
N LEU A 197 -16.24 8.19 4.13
CA LEU A 197 -15.47 9.44 4.16
C LEU A 197 -14.64 9.57 5.45
N GLU A 198 -15.22 9.23 6.60
CA GLU A 198 -14.50 9.20 7.87
C GLU A 198 -13.34 8.20 7.84
N ALA A 199 -13.52 7.02 7.21
CA ALA A 199 -12.46 6.06 7.02
C ALA A 199 -11.33 6.60 6.10
N ALA A 200 -11.68 7.30 5.02
CA ALA A 200 -10.70 7.96 4.16
C ALA A 200 -9.88 9.01 4.93
N LEU A 201 -10.54 9.86 5.71
CA LEU A 201 -9.91 10.93 6.49
C LEU A 201 -9.11 10.40 7.69
N ALA A 202 -9.50 9.27 8.27
CA ALA A 202 -8.70 8.60 9.29
C ALA A 202 -7.34 8.11 8.76
N ILE A 203 -7.28 7.73 7.48
CA ILE A 203 -6.05 7.28 6.81
C ILE A 203 -5.23 8.47 6.32
N TYR A 204 -5.88 9.43 5.68
CA TYR A 204 -5.23 10.62 5.14
C TYR A 204 -6.03 11.90 5.51
N PRO A 205 -5.75 12.51 6.67
CA PRO A 205 -6.52 13.66 7.15
C PRO A 205 -6.47 14.90 6.26
N LYS A 206 -5.45 15.01 5.39
CA LYS A 206 -5.30 16.12 4.42
C LYS A 206 -5.76 15.71 3.02
N TYR A 207 -6.60 14.69 2.88
CA TYR A 207 -7.16 14.32 1.58
C TYR A 207 -8.27 15.30 1.18
N GLU A 208 -7.92 16.34 0.42
CA GLU A 208 -8.79 17.49 0.12
C GLU A 208 -10.17 17.09 -0.40
N GLU A 209 -10.22 16.16 -1.35
CA GLU A 209 -11.48 15.71 -1.96
C GLU A 209 -12.41 15.03 -0.94
N ALA A 210 -11.86 14.26 0.00
CA ALA A 210 -12.64 13.61 1.05
C ALA A 210 -13.12 14.61 2.12
N VAL A 211 -12.31 15.63 2.44
CA VAL A 211 -12.70 16.70 3.36
C VAL A 211 -13.89 17.48 2.80
N GLU A 212 -13.79 17.91 1.54
CA GLU A 212 -14.86 18.66 0.88
C GLU A 212 -16.15 17.85 0.79
N ALA A 213 -16.06 16.58 0.35
CA ALA A 213 -17.22 15.70 0.29
C ALA A 213 -17.88 15.48 1.66
N TYR A 214 -17.09 15.35 2.73
CA TYR A 214 -17.61 15.14 4.08
C TYR A 214 -18.41 16.34 4.59
N GLU A 215 -17.88 17.56 4.42
CA GLU A 215 -18.57 18.78 4.83
C GLU A 215 -19.83 19.05 3.99
N ASN A 216 -19.75 18.80 2.67
CA ASN A 216 -20.92 18.92 1.79
C ASN A 216 -22.04 17.95 2.20
N LEU A 217 -21.70 16.70 2.52
CA LEU A 217 -22.66 15.69 2.92
C LEU A 217 -23.28 16.00 4.29
N LYS A 218 -22.49 16.48 5.26
CA LYS A 218 -23.00 16.97 6.55
C LYS A 218 -24.04 18.08 6.38
N THR A 219 -23.74 19.04 5.51
CA THR A 219 -24.65 20.15 5.19
C THR A 219 -25.96 19.62 4.61
N LEU A 220 -25.88 18.68 3.65
CA LEU A 220 -27.05 18.05 3.02
C LEU A 220 -27.94 17.32 4.04
N MET A 221 -27.33 16.67 5.03
CA MET A 221 -28.02 15.94 6.09
C MET A 221 -28.50 16.82 7.26
N GLY A 222 -28.10 18.10 7.31
CA GLY A 222 -28.44 19.02 8.40
C GLY A 222 -27.71 18.70 9.73
N LEU A 223 -26.44 18.28 9.65
CA LEU A 223 -25.62 17.85 10.79
C LEU A 223 -24.60 18.91 11.27
N GLU A 224 -24.81 20.19 10.97
CA GLU A 224 -23.94 21.31 11.36
C GLU A 224 -23.93 21.61 12.87
#